data_AF-A0A3D3UPH9-F1
#
_entry.id   AF-A0A3D3UPH9-F1
#
_cell.length_a   1.000
_cell.length_b   1.000
_cell.length_c   1.000
_cell.angle_alpha   90.00
_cell.angle_beta   90.00
_cell.angle_gamma   90.00
#
_symmetry.space_group_name_H-M   'P 1'
#
loop_
_entity.id
_entity.type
_entity.pdbx_description
1 polymer ?
#
loop_
_entity_poly.entity_id
_entity_poly.type
_entity_poly.pdbx_seq_one_letter_code
_entity_poly.pdbx_strand_id
1 'polypeptide(L)'
;MMKSTIISTLFSALFLLVVLPCAANAYPVDTVEIVNTGLGANELVSVWGGGMDGSAGGVYAGVYNLYKTDGSGEGKLWSNGTISGFCTELSELAPEVTTKYSVIPLQDGPLSGAMGTKKAGYISELWGRYYDPSWGGSGSFNWLQDAKAAAFATAIWEIVYEDLPSTTKKWDVKFDGTAGAGGFYTDFGGASLANSFLHSLDGTGPMANLRVFSYNGSQDYIAQIPEPTTIVLLGLGSLSLLRRKRKTN
;
A
#
# COMPACT_ATOMS: atom_id res chain seq x y z
N MET A 1 54.74 -60.70 39.32
CA MET A 1 55.71 -59.61 39.58
C MET A 1 55.76 -58.71 38.36
N MET A 2 55.66 -57.38 38.56
CA MET A 2 56.14 -56.23 37.74
C MET A 2 56.48 -56.47 36.25
N LYS A 3 56.14 -55.63 35.25
CA LYS A 3 55.89 -54.18 35.17
C LYS A 3 55.50 -53.87 33.70
N SER A 4 54.69 -52.81 33.48
CA SER A 4 54.78 -51.74 32.43
C SER A 4 54.95 -52.16 30.93
N THR A 5 54.36 -51.56 29.89
CA THR A 5 54.24 -50.12 29.53
C THR A 5 53.35 -49.96 28.25
N ILE A 6 52.47 -48.96 28.25
CA ILE A 6 52.01 -48.01 27.19
C ILE A 6 52.12 -48.40 25.70
N ILE A 7 51.05 -48.16 24.89
CA ILE A 7 51.04 -47.33 23.65
C ILE A 7 49.64 -47.36 22.97
N SER A 8 49.08 -46.15 22.85
CA SER A 8 48.06 -45.58 21.94
C SER A 8 47.31 -46.47 20.92
N THR A 9 46.02 -46.18 20.74
CA THR A 9 45.49 -45.62 19.47
C THR A 9 44.04 -45.15 19.63
N LEU A 10 43.86 -43.83 19.57
CA LEU A 10 42.61 -43.16 19.23
C LEU A 10 42.18 -43.59 17.82
N PHE A 11 41.02 -44.21 17.64
CA PHE A 11 40.25 -44.17 16.38
C PHE A 11 38.90 -44.85 16.62
N SER A 12 37.82 -44.08 16.77
CA SER A 12 36.50 -44.35 16.19
C SER A 12 35.46 -43.39 16.78
N ALA A 13 35.56 -42.11 16.41
CA ALA A 13 34.51 -41.12 16.66
C ALA A 13 34.55 -40.07 15.53
N LEU A 14 34.48 -40.53 14.28
CA LEU A 14 34.47 -39.65 13.11
C LEU A 14 33.59 -40.24 12.02
N PHE A 15 32.28 -40.29 12.25
CA PHE A 15 31.32 -40.59 11.18
C PHE A 15 29.92 -40.01 11.45
N LEU A 16 29.84 -38.77 11.98
CA LEU A 16 28.55 -38.13 12.25
C LEU A 16 28.53 -36.62 12.00
N LEU A 17 29.44 -36.10 11.18
CA LEU A 17 29.44 -34.69 10.81
C LEU A 17 29.49 -34.52 9.30
N VAL A 18 28.57 -33.67 8.84
CA VAL A 18 28.49 -33.01 7.53
C VAL A 18 27.71 -33.76 6.44
N VAL A 19 26.39 -33.83 6.65
CA VAL A 19 25.44 -33.41 5.60
C VAL A 19 24.47 -32.44 6.27
N LEU A 20 24.90 -31.18 6.42
CA LEU A 20 23.95 -30.08 6.53
C LEU A 20 23.42 -29.87 5.11
N PRO A 21 22.15 -30.20 4.78
CA PRO A 21 21.56 -29.54 3.63
C PRO A 21 21.61 -28.05 3.94
N CYS A 22 22.31 -27.30 3.09
CA CYS A 22 22.07 -25.87 2.95
C CYS A 22 20.60 -25.70 2.54
N ALA A 23 19.70 -25.77 3.52
CA ALA A 23 18.42 -25.12 3.42
C ALA A 23 18.73 -23.62 3.52
N ALA A 24 19.16 -23.05 2.39
CA ALA A 24 18.99 -21.63 2.19
C ALA A 24 17.49 -21.42 2.35
N ASN A 25 17.06 -20.92 3.51
CA ASN A 25 15.76 -20.29 3.63
C ASN A 25 15.82 -19.10 2.68
N ALA A 26 15.38 -19.30 1.44
CA ALA A 26 15.00 -18.20 0.59
C ALA A 26 13.89 -17.50 1.37
N TYR A 27 14.20 -16.35 1.98
CA TYR A 27 13.15 -15.46 2.45
C TYR A 27 12.22 -15.26 1.26
N PRO A 28 10.94 -15.64 1.36
CA PRO A 28 10.04 -15.42 0.25
C PRO A 28 10.07 -13.92 -0.02
N VAL A 29 10.47 -13.53 -1.23
CA VAL A 29 10.34 -12.14 -1.68
C VAL A 29 8.86 -11.78 -1.51
N ASP A 30 8.56 -10.65 -0.88
CA ASP A 30 7.18 -10.22 -0.67
C ASP A 30 6.59 -9.82 -2.02
N THR A 31 5.61 -10.58 -2.53
CA THR A 31 5.06 -10.35 -3.87
C THR A 31 3.56 -10.58 -3.95
N VAL A 32 2.90 -9.88 -4.88
CA VAL A 32 1.52 -10.16 -5.30
C VAL A 32 1.47 -10.33 -6.81
N GLU A 33 0.65 -11.27 -7.29
CA GLU A 33 0.33 -11.41 -8.71
C GLU A 33 -1.03 -10.78 -8.97
N ILE A 34 -1.04 -9.67 -9.71
CA ILE A 34 -2.22 -8.83 -9.94
C ILE A 34 -2.38 -8.46 -11.40
N VAL A 35 -3.61 -8.19 -11.82
CA VAL A 35 -3.97 -7.55 -13.10
C VAL A 35 -4.99 -6.45 -12.84
N ASN A 36 -4.93 -5.35 -13.60
CA ASN A 36 -5.99 -4.34 -13.54
C ASN A 36 -7.24 -4.86 -14.25
N THR A 37 -8.37 -4.84 -13.55
CA THR A 37 -9.67 -5.29 -14.07
C THR A 37 -10.63 -4.15 -14.36
N GLY A 38 -10.19 -2.91 -14.18
CA GLY A 38 -10.96 -1.70 -14.43
C GLY A 38 -10.92 -0.73 -13.25
N LEU A 39 -11.72 0.32 -13.37
CA LEU A 39 -11.79 1.40 -12.38
C LEU A 39 -12.99 1.21 -11.46
N GLY A 40 -12.84 1.64 -10.21
CA GLY A 40 -13.94 1.90 -9.29
C GLY A 40 -14.48 3.32 -9.50
N ALA A 41 -14.89 4.00 -8.42
CA ALA A 41 -15.27 5.41 -8.48
C ALA A 41 -14.08 6.27 -8.94
N ASN A 42 -14.30 7.13 -9.93
CA ASN A 42 -13.24 7.91 -10.57
C ASN A 42 -13.77 9.14 -11.34
N GLU A 43 -12.88 10.09 -11.60
CA GLU A 43 -13.09 11.15 -12.59
C GLU A 43 -11.90 11.24 -13.56
N LEU A 44 -12.17 11.74 -14.76
CA LEU A 44 -11.13 12.07 -15.74
C LEU A 44 -10.63 13.49 -15.46
N VAL A 45 -9.33 13.64 -15.22
CA VAL A 45 -8.70 14.92 -14.86
C VAL A 45 -7.43 15.17 -15.67
N SER A 46 -7.10 16.43 -15.93
CA SER A 46 -5.80 16.79 -16.50
C SER A 46 -4.81 16.99 -15.35
N VAL A 47 -3.58 16.50 -15.54
CA VAL A 47 -2.51 16.59 -14.54
C VAL A 47 -1.22 17.10 -15.16
N TRP A 48 -0.50 17.87 -14.37
CA TRP A 48 0.86 18.32 -14.60
C TRP A 48 1.68 17.79 -13.44
N GLY A 49 2.73 17.04 -13.73
CA GLY A 49 3.48 16.30 -12.72
C GLY A 49 3.83 14.89 -13.18
N GLY A 50 4.90 14.31 -12.62
CA GLY A 50 5.40 13.00 -13.04
C GLY A 50 5.84 12.92 -14.51
N GLY A 51 6.19 14.05 -15.14
CA GLY A 51 6.54 14.11 -16.57
C GLY A 51 5.37 14.36 -17.52
N MET A 52 4.16 14.58 -17.02
CA MET A 52 3.01 15.03 -17.82
C MET A 52 2.85 16.56 -17.79
N ASP A 53 2.33 17.11 -18.89
CA ASP A 53 2.15 18.55 -19.12
C ASP A 53 0.68 18.94 -19.39
N GLY A 54 -0.27 18.13 -18.90
CA GLY A 54 -1.72 18.34 -19.07
C GLY A 54 -2.23 18.30 -20.50
N SER A 55 -1.36 18.06 -21.50
CA SER A 55 -1.76 17.90 -22.91
C SER A 55 -2.13 16.45 -23.26
N ALA A 56 -1.75 15.49 -22.40
CA ALA A 56 -2.21 14.10 -22.47
C ALA A 56 -3.71 14.04 -22.13
N GLY A 57 -4.51 13.43 -23.00
CA GLY A 57 -5.94 13.19 -22.74
C GLY A 57 -6.10 12.59 -21.35
N GLY A 58 -6.94 13.22 -20.51
CA GLY A 58 -6.87 13.15 -19.05
C GLY A 58 -6.62 11.79 -18.42
N VAL A 59 -6.10 11.81 -17.19
CA VAL A 59 -5.86 10.62 -16.38
C VAL A 59 -7.07 10.31 -15.50
N TYR A 60 -7.30 9.03 -15.24
CA TYR A 60 -8.34 8.61 -14.30
C TYR A 60 -7.85 8.78 -12.86
N ALA A 61 -8.40 9.77 -12.17
CA ALA A 61 -8.23 9.98 -10.73
C ALA A 61 -9.31 9.20 -9.98
N GLY A 62 -8.92 8.13 -9.30
CA GLY A 62 -9.85 7.31 -8.54
C GLY A 62 -9.30 5.94 -8.20
N VAL A 63 -10.22 5.02 -7.90
CA VAL A 63 -9.88 3.65 -7.48
C VAL A 63 -9.56 2.77 -8.67
N TYR A 64 -8.52 1.96 -8.53
CA TYR A 64 -8.17 0.87 -9.44
C TYR A 64 -8.53 -0.47 -8.82
N ASN A 65 -9.19 -1.33 -9.59
CA ASN A 65 -9.58 -2.67 -9.16
C ASN A 65 -8.55 -3.69 -9.66
N LEU A 66 -7.75 -4.20 -8.73
CA LEU A 66 -6.67 -5.14 -9.00
C LEU A 66 -7.13 -6.55 -8.64
N TYR A 67 -7.17 -7.47 -9.60
CA TYR A 67 -7.52 -8.86 -9.31
C TYR A 67 -6.27 -9.65 -8.97
N LYS A 68 -6.17 -10.08 -7.70
CA LYS A 68 -5.07 -10.87 -7.18
C LYS A 68 -5.29 -12.37 -7.38
N THR A 69 -4.31 -13.03 -7.98
CA THR A 69 -4.32 -14.48 -8.24
C THR A 69 -3.40 -15.27 -7.31
N ASP A 70 -2.28 -14.68 -6.88
CA ASP A 70 -1.33 -15.34 -5.96
C ASP A 70 -0.48 -14.31 -5.19
N GLY A 71 0.32 -14.76 -4.23
CA GLY A 71 1.32 -13.95 -3.55
C GLY A 71 2.21 -14.71 -2.57
N SER A 72 3.38 -14.15 -2.29
CA SER A 72 4.35 -14.67 -1.32
C SER A 72 4.67 -13.62 -0.25
N GLY A 73 5.16 -14.07 0.91
CA GLY A 73 5.51 -13.17 2.01
C GLY A 73 4.32 -12.32 2.48
N GLU A 74 4.50 -11.01 2.64
CA GLU A 74 3.45 -10.06 2.97
C GLU A 74 2.32 -10.01 1.92
N GLY A 75 2.56 -10.42 0.68
CA GLY A 75 1.49 -10.54 -0.31
C GLY A 75 0.39 -11.53 0.07
N LYS A 76 0.63 -12.42 1.03
CA LYS A 76 -0.38 -13.31 1.60
C LYS A 76 -1.36 -12.64 2.56
N LEU A 77 -1.09 -11.38 2.95
CA LEU A 77 -1.99 -10.60 3.80
C LEU A 77 -3.31 -10.25 3.07
N TRP A 78 -3.29 -10.23 1.73
CA TRP A 78 -4.50 -10.12 0.91
C TRP A 78 -4.95 -11.48 0.42
N SER A 79 -6.22 -11.78 0.64
CA SER A 79 -6.90 -12.90 -0.03
C SER A 79 -6.89 -12.71 -1.54
N ASN A 80 -6.90 -13.82 -2.28
CA ASN A 80 -7.12 -13.76 -3.73
C ASN A 80 -8.51 -13.20 -4.04
N GLY A 81 -8.62 -12.47 -5.14
CA GLY A 81 -9.80 -11.68 -5.50
C GLY A 81 -9.48 -10.21 -5.74
N THR A 82 -10.52 -9.38 -5.80
CA THR A 82 -10.38 -7.95 -6.06
C THR A 82 -9.81 -7.22 -4.85
N ILE A 83 -8.77 -6.43 -5.09
CA ILE A 83 -8.16 -5.47 -4.18
C ILE A 83 -8.38 -4.10 -4.79
N SER A 84 -8.91 -3.16 -4.00
CA SER A 84 -9.00 -1.76 -4.41
C SER A 84 -7.74 -1.02 -3.98
N GLY A 85 -7.15 -0.28 -4.92
CA GLY A 85 -5.96 0.52 -4.68
C GLY A 85 -6.00 1.86 -5.41
N PHE A 86 -5.02 2.70 -5.12
CA PHE A 86 -4.81 3.98 -5.79
C PHE A 86 -3.42 4.04 -6.37
N CYS A 87 -3.30 4.63 -7.55
CA CYS A 87 -2.03 4.78 -8.23
C CYS A 87 -1.17 5.85 -7.58
N THR A 88 0.13 5.59 -7.48
CA THR A 88 1.11 6.61 -7.06
C THR A 88 1.90 7.20 -8.21
N GLU A 89 1.91 6.52 -9.35
CA GLU A 89 2.65 6.96 -10.53
C GLU A 89 1.69 7.41 -11.64
N LEU A 90 1.89 8.66 -12.03
CA LEU A 90 1.07 9.37 -12.99
C LEU A 90 1.44 8.98 -14.44
N SER A 91 2.71 8.73 -14.73
CA SER A 91 3.24 8.49 -16.09
C SER A 91 3.22 7.04 -16.56
N GLU A 92 2.98 6.10 -15.66
CA GLU A 92 3.05 4.67 -15.94
C GLU A 92 1.65 4.08 -16.21
N LEU A 93 1.60 3.06 -17.08
CA LEU A 93 0.35 2.40 -17.46
C LEU A 93 -0.02 1.29 -16.48
N ALA A 94 -1.32 1.08 -16.33
CA ALA A 94 -1.85 -0.05 -15.58
C ALA A 94 -1.56 -1.39 -16.27
N PRO A 95 -1.30 -2.48 -15.54
CA PRO A 95 -0.96 -3.77 -16.15
C PRO A 95 -2.17 -4.42 -16.82
N GLU A 96 -2.04 -4.78 -18.10
CA GLU A 96 -3.09 -5.47 -18.88
C GLU A 96 -3.08 -7.00 -18.69
N VAL A 97 -2.01 -7.54 -18.12
CA VAL A 97 -1.83 -8.97 -17.85
C VAL A 97 -1.43 -9.19 -16.40
N THR A 98 -1.71 -10.39 -15.87
CA THR A 98 -1.26 -10.76 -14.52
C THR A 98 0.25 -10.64 -14.43
N THR A 99 0.68 -9.73 -13.57
CA THR A 99 2.08 -9.34 -13.38
C THR A 99 2.44 -9.52 -11.91
N LYS A 100 3.68 -9.94 -11.67
CA LYS A 100 4.21 -10.17 -10.34
C LYS A 100 4.86 -8.89 -9.80
N TYR A 101 4.12 -8.20 -8.94
CA TYR A 101 4.56 -7.00 -8.24
C TYR A 101 5.30 -7.35 -6.95
N SER A 102 6.27 -6.52 -6.58
CA SER A 102 6.85 -6.54 -5.24
C SER A 102 5.91 -5.85 -4.26
N VAL A 103 5.82 -6.36 -3.04
CA VAL A 103 5.14 -5.67 -1.93
C VAL A 103 6.21 -4.96 -1.13
N ILE A 104 6.16 -3.63 -1.11
CA ILE A 104 7.15 -2.81 -0.42
C ILE A 104 6.49 -1.90 0.63
N PRO A 105 7.22 -1.47 1.66
CA PRO A 105 6.74 -0.46 2.60
C PRO A 105 6.34 0.82 1.88
N LEU A 106 5.31 1.51 2.40
CA LEU A 106 4.76 2.71 1.76
C LEU A 106 5.81 3.81 1.53
N GLN A 107 6.70 4.02 2.48
CA GLN A 107 7.74 5.06 2.39
C GLN A 107 8.80 4.81 1.31
N ASP A 108 8.92 3.58 0.83
CA ASP A 108 9.94 3.19 -0.14
C ASP A 108 9.44 3.32 -1.59
N GLY A 109 8.13 3.54 -1.79
CA GLY A 109 7.53 3.79 -3.09
C GLY A 109 7.25 5.28 -3.37
N PRO A 110 6.89 5.62 -4.62
CA PRO A 110 7.04 4.78 -5.81
C PRO A 110 8.52 4.58 -6.18
N LEU A 111 8.83 3.59 -7.04
CA LEU A 111 10.22 3.33 -7.45
C LEU A 111 10.88 4.48 -8.21
N SER A 112 10.09 5.31 -8.90
CA SER A 112 10.55 6.54 -9.55
C SER A 112 11.10 7.58 -8.56
N GLY A 113 10.76 7.48 -7.27
CA GLY A 113 11.30 8.32 -6.21
C GLY A 113 10.61 8.05 -4.88
N ALA A 114 11.33 7.41 -3.96
CA ALA A 114 10.80 7.04 -2.65
C ALA A 114 10.27 8.28 -1.88
N MET A 115 9.01 8.23 -1.45
CA MET A 115 8.35 9.35 -0.80
C MET A 115 8.88 9.64 0.62
N GLY A 116 9.47 8.64 1.28
CA GLY A 116 9.99 8.76 2.63
C GLY A 116 8.90 8.79 3.73
N THR A 117 9.35 8.64 4.98
CA THR A 117 8.48 8.31 6.13
C THR A 117 7.41 9.37 6.42
N LYS A 118 7.72 10.66 6.25
CA LYS A 118 6.76 11.73 6.57
C LYS A 118 5.58 11.76 5.60
N LYS A 119 5.85 11.70 4.30
CA LYS A 119 4.82 11.63 3.26
C LYS A 119 3.99 10.34 3.40
N ALA A 120 4.65 9.21 3.64
CA ALA A 120 3.97 7.94 3.91
C ALA A 120 3.02 8.02 5.13
N GLY A 121 3.44 8.70 6.21
CA GLY A 121 2.58 8.95 7.37
C GLY A 121 1.33 9.76 7.03
N TYR A 122 1.47 10.81 6.21
CA TYR A 122 0.33 11.61 5.76
C TYR A 122 -0.62 10.84 4.83
N ILE A 123 -0.10 9.99 3.95
CA ILE A 123 -0.93 9.12 3.11
C ILE A 123 -1.67 8.08 3.97
N SER A 124 -1.00 7.49 4.98
CA SER A 124 -1.64 6.58 5.94
C SER A 124 -2.78 7.26 6.71
N GLU A 125 -2.57 8.52 7.12
CA GLU A 125 -3.60 9.33 7.79
C GLU A 125 -4.75 9.70 6.85
N LEU A 126 -4.44 10.16 5.63
CA LEU A 126 -5.41 10.48 4.59
C LEU A 126 -6.34 9.28 4.36
N TRP A 127 -5.75 8.10 4.21
CA TRP A 127 -6.49 6.85 4.06
C TRP A 127 -7.35 6.54 5.28
N GLY A 128 -6.79 6.60 6.50
CA GLY A 128 -7.53 6.32 7.71
C GLY A 128 -8.68 7.27 7.99
N ARG A 129 -8.61 8.52 7.51
CA ARG A 129 -9.67 9.53 7.66
C ARG A 129 -10.74 9.46 6.58
N TYR A 130 -10.36 9.22 5.32
CA TYR A 130 -11.22 9.52 4.18
C TYR A 130 -11.49 8.35 3.24
N TYR A 131 -10.68 7.30 3.24
CA TYR A 131 -10.92 6.17 2.34
C TYR A 131 -12.27 5.51 2.64
N ASP A 132 -13.03 5.24 1.58
CA ASP A 132 -14.30 4.51 1.66
C ASP A 132 -14.23 3.28 0.76
N PRO A 133 -14.35 2.05 1.32
CA PRO A 133 -14.30 0.83 0.52
C PRO A 133 -15.44 0.70 -0.49
N SER A 134 -16.52 1.50 -0.37
CA SER A 134 -17.61 1.53 -1.35
C SER A 134 -17.23 2.19 -2.68
N TRP A 135 -16.04 2.80 -2.77
CA TRP A 135 -15.49 3.31 -4.03
C TRP A 135 -14.88 2.20 -4.89
N GLY A 136 -14.65 1.02 -4.31
CA GLY A 136 -14.10 -0.15 -5.00
C GLY A 136 -15.15 -1.06 -5.62
N GLY A 137 -14.68 -1.97 -6.48
CA GLY A 137 -15.51 -2.97 -7.14
C GLY A 137 -16.06 -2.51 -8.49
N SER A 138 -16.92 -3.35 -9.07
CA SER A 138 -17.56 -3.10 -10.37
C SER A 138 -19.00 -2.62 -10.17
N GLY A 139 -19.41 -1.55 -10.86
CA GLY A 139 -20.79 -1.09 -10.82
C GLY A 139 -20.93 0.38 -11.21
N SER A 140 -22.14 0.91 -11.07
CA SER A 140 -22.40 2.34 -11.22
C SER A 140 -22.11 3.06 -9.91
N PHE A 141 -21.22 4.04 -9.96
CA PHE A 141 -20.95 4.97 -8.87
C PHE A 141 -21.77 6.24 -9.10
N ASN A 142 -22.14 6.91 -8.00
CA ASN A 142 -22.77 8.23 -8.11
C ASN A 142 -21.70 9.33 -8.15
N TRP A 143 -22.09 10.50 -8.68
CA TRP A 143 -21.20 11.65 -8.85
C TRP A 143 -20.44 12.06 -7.56
N LEU A 144 -21.02 11.85 -6.38
CA LEU A 144 -20.37 12.20 -5.12
C LEU A 144 -19.30 11.16 -4.73
N GLN A 145 -19.51 9.89 -5.05
CA GLN A 145 -18.48 8.86 -4.87
C GLN A 145 -17.31 9.12 -5.82
N ASP A 146 -17.59 9.41 -7.08
CA ASP A 146 -16.58 9.74 -8.10
C ASP A 146 -15.75 10.96 -7.68
N ALA A 147 -16.41 12.06 -7.31
CA ALA A 147 -15.73 13.28 -6.86
C ALA A 147 -14.87 13.07 -5.62
N LYS A 148 -15.32 12.24 -4.67
CA LYS A 148 -14.55 11.93 -3.45
C LYS A 148 -13.35 11.04 -3.75
N ALA A 149 -13.51 10.01 -4.57
CA ALA A 149 -12.42 9.14 -4.98
C ALA A 149 -11.36 9.89 -5.80
N ALA A 150 -11.79 10.79 -6.70
CA ALA A 150 -10.90 11.66 -7.46
C ALA A 150 -10.18 12.67 -6.57
N ALA A 151 -10.88 13.28 -5.60
CA ALA A 151 -10.25 14.16 -4.60
C ALA A 151 -9.23 13.42 -3.72
N PHE A 152 -9.50 12.16 -3.39
CA PHE A 152 -8.58 11.32 -2.64
C PHE A 152 -7.33 10.97 -3.46
N ALA A 153 -7.50 10.57 -4.73
CA ALA A 153 -6.39 10.26 -5.63
C ALA A 153 -5.50 11.48 -5.90
N THR A 154 -6.11 12.64 -6.16
CA THR A 154 -5.37 13.90 -6.38
C THR A 154 -4.62 14.36 -5.13
N ALA A 155 -5.18 14.14 -3.93
CA ALA A 155 -4.46 14.39 -2.67
C ALA A 155 -3.28 13.42 -2.46
N ILE A 156 -3.37 12.16 -2.90
CA ILE A 156 -2.22 11.25 -2.89
C ILE A 156 -1.12 11.80 -3.81
N TRP A 157 -1.46 12.20 -5.04
CA TRP A 157 -0.47 12.70 -5.99
C TRP A 157 0.20 13.99 -5.51
N GLU A 158 -0.55 14.91 -4.92
CA GLU A 158 0.02 16.08 -4.23
C GLU A 158 1.08 15.64 -3.22
N ILE A 159 0.76 14.73 -2.30
CA ILE A 159 1.72 14.30 -1.27
C ILE A 159 2.93 13.60 -1.89
N VAL A 160 2.73 12.79 -2.93
CA VAL A 160 3.82 12.04 -3.59
C VAL A 160 4.77 12.99 -4.32
N TYR A 161 4.24 13.86 -5.17
CA TYR A 161 5.02 14.66 -6.12
C TYR A 161 5.49 16.01 -5.59
N GLU A 162 4.77 16.65 -4.66
CA GLU A 162 5.17 17.94 -4.09
C GLU A 162 6.19 17.78 -2.96
N ASP A 163 7.11 18.72 -2.83
CA ASP A 163 7.99 18.84 -1.68
C ASP A 163 7.19 18.86 -0.37
N LEU A 164 7.77 18.27 0.68
CA LEU A 164 7.13 18.25 1.98
C LEU A 164 7.07 19.68 2.55
N PRO A 165 5.88 20.29 2.72
CA PRO A 165 5.78 21.66 3.17
C PRO A 165 6.04 21.75 4.68
N SER A 166 6.30 22.97 5.16
CA SER A 166 6.40 23.24 6.60
C SER A 166 5.09 23.00 7.35
N THR A 167 3.95 22.99 6.65
CA THR A 167 2.62 22.71 7.17
C THR A 167 1.74 22.17 6.03
N THR A 168 0.85 21.23 6.34
CA THR A 168 -0.08 20.62 5.38
C THR A 168 -1.04 21.61 4.74
N LYS A 169 -1.24 22.79 5.36
CA LYS A 169 -2.01 23.93 4.82
C LYS A 169 -1.44 24.53 3.53
N LYS A 170 -0.19 24.20 3.19
CA LYS A 170 0.49 24.74 2.00
C LYS A 170 0.40 23.84 0.77
N TRP A 171 -0.03 22.59 0.94
CA TRP A 171 -0.38 21.76 -0.21
C TRP A 171 -1.59 22.35 -0.91
N ASP A 172 -1.56 22.40 -2.23
CA ASP A 172 -2.63 22.92 -3.06
C ASP A 172 -2.57 22.27 -4.44
N VAL A 173 -3.54 21.41 -4.73
CA VAL A 173 -3.61 20.70 -6.02
C VAL A 173 -3.83 21.63 -7.22
N LYS A 174 -4.07 22.92 -6.99
CA LYS A 174 -4.18 23.99 -8.01
C LYS A 174 -2.92 24.83 -8.16
N PHE A 175 -1.84 24.50 -7.47
CA PHE A 175 -0.59 25.23 -7.57
C PHE A 175 0.61 24.28 -7.39
N ASP A 176 1.42 24.17 -8.43
CA ASP A 176 2.71 23.49 -8.33
C ASP A 176 3.65 24.31 -7.43
N GLY A 177 3.91 23.78 -6.23
CA GLY A 177 4.70 24.42 -5.19
C GLY A 177 6.18 24.03 -5.22
N THR A 178 6.55 23.07 -6.08
CA THR A 178 7.86 22.45 -6.10
C THR A 178 8.70 22.99 -7.24
N ALA A 179 9.94 23.36 -6.93
CA ALA A 179 10.83 23.90 -7.96
C ALA A 179 11.41 22.76 -8.82
N GLY A 180 11.34 22.90 -10.15
CA GLY A 180 12.02 22.02 -11.10
C GLY A 180 11.08 21.03 -11.76
N ALA A 181 11.50 19.76 -11.85
CA ALA A 181 10.74 18.69 -12.50
C ALA A 181 9.88 17.86 -11.53
N GLY A 182 9.96 18.15 -10.23
CA GLY A 182 9.01 17.68 -9.23
C GLY A 182 7.92 18.72 -9.04
N GLY A 183 6.70 18.28 -8.77
CA GLY A 183 5.52 19.15 -8.72
C GLY A 183 4.25 18.43 -9.14
N PHE A 184 3.11 18.90 -8.65
CA PHE A 184 1.79 18.44 -9.03
C PHE A 184 0.81 19.60 -9.18
N TYR A 185 0.04 19.55 -10.26
CA TYR A 185 -1.07 20.44 -10.50
C TYR A 185 -2.16 19.70 -11.28
N THR A 186 -3.43 20.02 -11.03
CA THR A 186 -4.55 19.46 -11.77
C THR A 186 -5.65 20.47 -12.07
N ASP A 187 -6.35 20.30 -13.20
CA ASP A 187 -7.54 21.07 -13.55
C ASP A 187 -8.82 20.57 -12.87
N PHE A 188 -8.75 19.48 -12.11
CA PHE A 188 -9.87 18.84 -11.40
C PHE A 188 -10.82 19.82 -10.71
N GLY A 189 -12.12 19.74 -11.02
CA GLY A 189 -13.15 20.63 -10.47
C GLY A 189 -13.34 20.47 -8.95
N GLY A 190 -13.04 19.31 -8.38
CA GLY A 190 -13.16 19.02 -6.94
C GLY A 190 -11.91 19.37 -6.12
N ALA A 191 -11.02 20.22 -6.61
CA ALA A 191 -9.80 20.59 -5.89
C ALA A 191 -10.01 21.16 -4.49
N SER A 192 -11.12 21.87 -4.25
CA SER A 192 -11.47 22.36 -2.91
C SER A 192 -11.66 21.21 -1.91
N LEU A 193 -12.20 20.08 -2.37
CA LEU A 193 -12.36 18.87 -1.55
C LEU A 193 -11.01 18.21 -1.29
N ALA A 194 -10.16 18.04 -2.32
CA ALA A 194 -8.82 17.49 -2.19
C ALA A 194 -7.97 18.31 -1.21
N ASN A 195 -7.95 19.63 -1.38
CA ASN A 195 -7.25 20.56 -0.49
C ASN A 195 -7.82 20.49 0.94
N SER A 196 -9.13 20.33 1.11
CA SER A 196 -9.72 20.15 2.46
C SER A 196 -9.22 18.88 3.15
N PHE A 197 -9.02 17.78 2.42
CA PHE A 197 -8.44 16.56 2.97
C PHE A 197 -6.99 16.80 3.38
N LEU A 198 -6.17 17.34 2.48
CA LEU A 198 -4.76 17.66 2.73
C LEU A 198 -4.59 18.57 3.95
N HIS A 199 -5.38 19.64 4.03
CA HIS A 199 -5.30 20.67 5.08
C HIS A 199 -5.82 20.21 6.44
N SER A 200 -6.46 19.03 6.50
CA SER A 200 -6.89 18.39 7.73
C SER A 200 -5.83 17.49 8.36
N LEU A 201 -4.82 17.10 7.58
CA LEU A 201 -3.78 16.18 8.02
C LEU A 201 -2.86 16.87 9.03
N ASP A 202 -2.59 16.18 10.14
CA ASP A 202 -1.81 16.71 11.26
C ASP A 202 -0.78 15.70 11.81
N GLY A 203 -0.74 14.49 11.25
CA GLY A 203 0.15 13.39 11.65
C GLY A 203 -0.34 12.62 12.88
N THR A 204 -1.53 12.92 13.39
CA THR A 204 -2.08 12.34 14.64
C THR A 204 -3.43 11.65 14.46
N GLY A 205 -4.04 11.75 13.26
CA GLY A 205 -5.30 11.10 12.95
C GLY A 205 -5.24 9.57 12.88
N PRO A 206 -6.39 8.92 12.59
CA PRO A 206 -6.44 7.49 12.30
C PRO A 206 -5.51 7.13 11.14
N MET A 207 -4.70 6.09 11.32
CA MET A 207 -3.71 5.63 10.34
C MET A 207 -4.14 4.29 9.75
N ALA A 208 -4.04 4.15 8.42
CA ALA A 208 -4.22 2.87 7.75
C ALA A 208 -2.89 2.12 7.59
N ASN A 209 -2.89 0.79 7.72
CA ASN A 209 -1.72 -0.02 7.40
C ASN A 209 -1.67 -0.26 5.88
N LEU A 210 -0.69 0.35 5.22
CA LEU A 210 -0.60 0.40 3.76
C LEU A 210 0.69 -0.26 3.26
N ARG A 211 0.64 -0.80 2.04
CA ARG A 211 1.81 -1.20 1.24
C ARG A 211 1.69 -0.66 -0.16
N VAL A 212 2.83 -0.61 -0.84
CA VAL A 212 2.88 -0.35 -2.27
C VAL A 212 3.10 -1.68 -2.99
N PHE A 213 2.27 -1.95 -3.99
CA PHE A 213 2.55 -2.95 -5.02
C PHE A 213 3.37 -2.24 -6.09
N SER A 214 4.62 -2.65 -6.24
CA SER A 214 5.54 -2.01 -7.17
C SER A 214 6.12 -2.93 -8.24
N TYR A 215 6.21 -2.42 -9.46
CA TYR A 215 6.80 -3.12 -10.61
C TYR A 215 7.43 -2.12 -11.59
N ASN A 216 8.73 -2.25 -11.82
CA ASN A 216 9.45 -1.36 -12.73
C ASN A 216 8.89 -1.44 -14.17
N GLY A 217 8.43 -0.31 -14.71
CA GLY A 217 7.84 -0.19 -16.04
C GLY A 217 6.32 -0.44 -16.09
N SER A 218 5.66 -0.46 -14.94
CA SER A 218 4.19 -0.43 -14.81
C SER A 218 3.81 0.45 -13.62
N GLN A 219 2.54 0.84 -13.55
CA GLN A 219 2.03 1.69 -12.48
C GLN A 219 2.12 1.05 -11.09
N ASP A 220 2.70 1.78 -10.13
CA ASP A 220 2.68 1.44 -8.71
C ASP A 220 1.32 1.74 -8.05
N TYR A 221 0.89 0.87 -7.13
CA TYR A 221 -0.39 0.98 -6.42
C TYR A 221 -0.23 0.96 -4.91
N ILE A 222 -0.93 1.83 -4.18
CA ILE A 222 -1.12 1.73 -2.73
C ILE A 222 -2.36 0.88 -2.45
N ALA A 223 -2.23 -0.10 -1.57
CA ALA A 223 -3.33 -0.89 -1.05
C ALA A 223 -3.28 -1.01 0.47
N GLN A 224 -4.45 -1.02 1.11
CA GLN A 224 -4.57 -1.27 2.53
C GLN A 224 -4.47 -2.76 2.83
N ILE A 225 -3.64 -3.11 3.82
CA ILE A 225 -3.64 -4.44 4.42
C ILE A 225 -4.99 -4.62 5.13
N PRO A 226 -5.79 -5.65 4.78
CA PRO A 226 -7.05 -5.90 5.46
C PRO A 226 -6.80 -6.06 6.96
N GLU A 227 -7.50 -5.28 7.77
CA GLU A 227 -7.42 -5.44 9.23
C GLU A 227 -7.81 -6.88 9.58
N PRO A 228 -6.97 -7.62 10.34
CA PRO A 228 -7.37 -8.91 10.87
C PRO A 228 -8.72 -8.75 11.56
N THR A 229 -9.62 -9.73 11.43
CA THR A 229 -11.01 -9.79 11.95
C THR A 229 -11.14 -9.57 13.47
N THR A 230 -10.65 -8.46 13.98
CA THR A 230 -10.63 -8.06 15.40
C THR A 230 -12.03 -7.65 15.83
N ILE A 231 -12.91 -7.32 14.87
CA ILE A 231 -14.35 -7.15 15.06
C ILE A 231 -15.01 -8.47 15.54
N VAL A 232 -14.53 -9.64 15.09
CA VAL A 232 -15.04 -10.94 15.56
C VAL A 232 -14.65 -11.18 17.01
N LEU A 233 -13.44 -10.77 17.43
CA LEU A 233 -12.97 -10.89 18.82
C LEU A 233 -13.73 -9.96 19.78
N LEU A 234 -14.06 -8.73 19.36
CA LEU A 234 -14.93 -7.81 20.11
C LEU A 234 -16.37 -8.34 20.23
N GLY A 235 -16.88 -9.00 19.19
CA GLY A 235 -18.18 -9.69 19.22
C GLY A 235 -18.22 -10.91 20.17
N LEU A 236 -17.15 -11.71 20.22
CA LEU A 236 -17.07 -12.86 21.12
C LEU A 236 -16.80 -12.46 22.58
N GLY A 237 -16.07 -11.38 22.81
CA GLY A 237 -15.84 -10.81 24.15
C GLY A 237 -17.11 -10.25 24.80
N SER A 238 -17.98 -9.61 24.01
CA SER A 238 -19.26 -9.09 24.51
C SER A 238 -20.28 -10.21 24.83
N LEU A 239 -20.30 -11.30 24.06
CA LEU A 239 -21.14 -12.48 24.34
C LEU A 239 -20.73 -13.22 25.64
N SER A 240 -19.44 -13.27 25.96
CA SER A 240 -18.94 -13.90 27.19
C SER A 240 -19.25 -13.07 28.45
N LEU A 241 -19.33 -11.73 28.33
CA LEU A 241 -19.80 -10.86 29.41
C LEU A 241 -21.32 -10.96 29.64
N LEU A 242 -22.12 -11.09 28.58
CA LEU A 242 -23.57 -11.31 28.68
C LEU A 242 -23.92 -12.67 29.30
N ARG A 243 -23.14 -13.72 29.02
CA ARG A 243 -23.34 -15.05 29.60
C ARG A 243 -23.00 -15.10 31.10
N ARG A 244 -22.09 -14.23 31.58
CA ARG A 244 -21.72 -14.13 33.01
C ARG A 244 -22.82 -13.48 33.85
N LYS A 245 -23.57 -12.51 33.30
CA LYS A 245 -24.72 -11.88 33.98
C LYS A 245 -25.94 -12.79 34.14
N ARG A 246 -26.05 -13.88 33.38
CA ARG A 246 -27.16 -14.84 33.49
C ARG A 246 -26.99 -15.92 34.58
N LYS A 247 -25.83 -15.99 35.24
CA LYS A 247 -25.54 -16.99 36.30
C LYS A 247 -25.66 -16.44 37.73
N THR A 248 -26.11 -15.20 37.91
CA THR A 248 -26.25 -14.54 39.23
C THR A 248 -27.71 -14.17 39.53
N ASN A 249 -28.65 -15.07 39.24
CA ASN A 249 -30.01 -15.08 39.78
C ASN A 249 -30.33 -16.49 40.26
#